data_AF-A0A527ZFD4-F1
#
_entry.id   AF-A0A527ZFD4-F1
#
_cell.length_a   1.000
_cell.length_b   1.000
_cell.length_c   1.000
_cell.angle_alpha   90.00
_cell.angle_beta   90.00
_cell.angle_gamma   90.00
#
_symmetry.space_group_name_H-M   'P 1'
#
loop_
_entity.id
_entity.type
_entity.pdbx_description
1 polymer ?
#
loop_
_entity_poly.entity_id
_entity_poly.type
_entity_poly.pdbx_seq_one_letter_code
_entity_poly.pdbx_strand_id
1 'polypeptide(L)'
;YRRLLAAVGGNRTVAATLAILFILTFLVVPIALAGAYASNEVREWVGWAIETNRHGAVTPNWIATLPVVGDWLNEQWTRNLGHPGGIGELIQLISGANIGSIYRGVLAAGGSAFGLLLALLFMMIALFFA
;
A
#
# COMPACT_ATOMS: atom_id res chain seq x y z
N TYR A 1 -6.93 -19.36 -29.54
CA TYR A 1 -6.04 -18.89 -30.65
C TYR A 1 -6.72 -18.47 -31.97
N ARG A 2 -7.42 -19.35 -32.72
CA ARG A 2 -8.00 -18.99 -34.07
C ARG A 2 -9.16 -17.98 -34.05
N ARG A 3 -9.93 -17.90 -32.97
CA ARG A 3 -11.11 -17.02 -32.87
C ARG A 3 -10.78 -15.55 -32.61
N LEU A 4 -9.65 -15.27 -31.95
CA LEU A 4 -9.11 -13.92 -31.80
C LEU A 4 -8.38 -13.43 -33.06
N LEU A 5 -7.74 -14.33 -33.81
CA LEU A 5 -7.19 -13.98 -35.11
C LEU A 5 -8.30 -13.58 -36.10
N ALA A 6 -9.48 -14.19 -35.98
CA ALA A 6 -10.69 -13.83 -36.74
C ALA A 6 -11.33 -12.53 -36.25
N ALA A 7 -11.31 -12.25 -34.93
CA ALA A 7 -11.83 -11.00 -34.36
C ALA A 7 -10.96 -9.77 -34.65
N VAL A 8 -9.67 -9.96 -34.95
CA VAL A 8 -8.69 -8.88 -35.24
C VAL A 8 -8.43 -8.70 -36.74
N GLY A 9 -9.04 -9.50 -37.61
CA GLY A 9 -8.95 -9.33 -39.08
C GLY A 9 -7.52 -9.36 -39.63
N GLY A 10 -6.57 -10.00 -38.94
CA GLY A 10 -5.16 -10.09 -39.36
C GLY A 10 -4.31 -8.82 -39.16
N ASN A 11 -4.83 -7.73 -38.59
CA ASN A 11 -4.08 -6.49 -38.42
C ASN A 11 -3.36 -6.43 -37.06
N ARG A 12 -2.09 -6.83 -37.05
CA ARG A 12 -1.19 -6.85 -35.86
C ARG A 12 -1.19 -5.54 -35.08
N THR A 13 -1.34 -4.39 -35.76
CA THR A 13 -1.34 -3.08 -35.14
C THR A 13 -2.54 -2.88 -34.23
N VAL A 14 -3.73 -3.34 -34.63
CA VAL A 14 -4.96 -3.21 -33.83
C VAL A 14 -4.89 -4.09 -32.57
N ALA A 15 -4.35 -5.30 -32.70
CA ALA A 15 -4.10 -6.18 -31.56
C ALA A 15 -3.14 -5.53 -30.54
N ALA A 16 -2.05 -4.94 -31.03
CA ALA A 16 -1.07 -4.26 -30.18
C ALA A 16 -1.65 -3.03 -29.48
N THR A 17 -2.43 -2.21 -30.19
CA THR A 17 -3.09 -1.03 -29.60
C THR A 17 -4.09 -1.43 -28.53
N LEU A 18 -4.91 -2.45 -28.75
CA LEU A 18 -5.84 -2.96 -27.74
C LEU A 18 -5.11 -3.51 -26.51
N ALA A 19 -4.03 -4.26 -26.69
CA ALA A 19 -3.22 -4.78 -25.58
C ALA A 19 -2.61 -3.64 -24.73
N ILE A 20 -2.08 -2.60 -25.38
CA ILE A 20 -1.56 -1.41 -24.68
C ILE A 20 -2.68 -0.70 -23.92
N LEU A 21 -3.85 -0.51 -24.53
CA LEU A 21 -4.99 0.11 -23.87
C LEU A 21 -5.44 -0.69 -22.65
N PHE A 22 -5.48 -2.02 -22.72
CA PHE A 22 -5.78 -2.88 -21.58
C PHE A 22 -4.76 -2.72 -20.45
N ILE A 23 -3.46 -2.72 -20.76
CA ILE A 23 -2.42 -2.49 -19.74
C ILE A 23 -2.59 -1.12 -19.09
N LEU A 24 -2.80 -0.07 -19.88
CA LEU A 24 -2.97 1.28 -19.33
C LEU A 24 -4.21 1.37 -18.43
N THR A 25 -5.35 0.87 -18.89
CA THR A 25 -6.63 1.00 -18.18
C THR A 25 -6.79 0.06 -16.98
N PHE A 26 -6.27 -1.16 -17.04
CA PHE A 26 -6.43 -2.14 -15.96
C PHE A 26 -5.22 -2.27 -15.03
N LEU A 27 -4.03 -1.80 -15.43
CA LEU A 27 -2.83 -1.86 -14.60
C LEU A 27 -2.36 -0.47 -14.18
N VAL A 28 -2.05 0.39 -15.14
CA VAL A 28 -1.39 1.67 -14.84
C VAL A 28 -2.34 2.63 -14.13
N VAL A 29 -3.57 2.78 -14.63
CA VAL A 29 -4.56 3.72 -14.05
C VAL A 29 -4.95 3.31 -12.61
N PRO A 30 -5.32 2.06 -12.30
CA PRO A 30 -5.67 1.67 -10.93
C PRO A 30 -4.52 1.82 -9.94
N ILE A 31 -3.29 1.47 -10.35
CA ILE A 31 -2.09 1.64 -9.51
C ILE A 31 -1.80 3.12 -9.27
N ALA A 32 -1.89 3.96 -10.30
CA ALA A 32 -1.66 5.39 -10.18
C ALA A 32 -2.71 6.05 -9.28
N LEU A 33 -3.98 5.67 -9.42
CA LEU A 33 -5.05 6.14 -8.54
C LEU A 33 -4.83 5.69 -7.10
N ALA A 34 -4.55 4.40 -6.87
CA ALA A 34 -4.27 3.87 -5.53
C ALA A 34 -3.08 4.60 -4.88
N GLY A 35 -2.00 4.84 -5.65
CA GLY A 35 -0.85 5.61 -5.20
C GLY A 35 -1.19 7.06 -4.88
N ALA A 36 -2.02 7.72 -5.70
CA ALA A 36 -2.46 9.08 -5.46
C ALA A 36 -3.32 9.19 -4.18
N TYR A 37 -4.27 8.28 -3.97
CA TYR A 37 -5.08 8.22 -2.75
C TYR A 37 -4.21 7.97 -1.51
N ALA A 38 -3.32 6.98 -1.57
CA ALA A 38 -2.37 6.71 -0.49
C ALA A 38 -1.49 7.92 -0.17
N SER A 39 -1.04 8.66 -1.19
CA SER A 39 -0.21 9.85 -0.99
C SER A 39 -0.96 10.97 -0.27
N ASN A 40 -2.26 11.11 -0.51
CA ASN A 40 -3.09 12.07 0.19
C ASN A 40 -3.26 11.70 1.66
N GLU A 41 -3.52 10.42 1.95
CA GLU A 41 -3.62 9.91 3.34
C GLU A 41 -2.29 10.07 4.10
N VAL A 42 -1.16 9.77 3.47
CA VAL A 42 0.17 9.93 4.10
C VAL A 42 0.39 11.38 4.54
N ARG A 43 -0.07 12.37 3.77
CA ARG A 43 0.06 13.78 4.16
C ARG A 43 -0.73 14.09 5.43
N GLU A 44 -1.95 13.57 5.55
CA GLU A 44 -2.78 13.72 6.74
C GLU A 44 -2.16 13.03 7.95
N TRP A 45 -1.64 11.81 7.77
CA TRP A 45 -0.99 11.04 8.81
C TRP A 45 0.30 11.70 9.31
N VAL A 46 1.10 12.27 8.40
CA VAL A 46 2.29 13.04 8.76
C VAL A 46 1.89 14.30 9.53
N GLY A 47 0.83 15.00 9.11
CA GLY A 47 0.30 16.15 9.85
C GLY A 47 -0.11 15.78 11.28
N TRP A 48 -0.88 14.70 11.42
CA TRP A 48 -1.27 14.15 12.72
C TRP A 48 -0.07 13.74 13.57
N ALA A 49 0.94 13.10 12.97
CA ALA A 49 2.15 12.66 13.68
C ALA A 49 2.98 13.86 14.18
N ILE A 50 3.11 14.93 13.38
CA ILE A 50 3.80 16.16 13.78
C ILE A 50 3.07 16.83 14.94
N GLU A 51 1.74 16.93 14.87
CA GLU A 51 0.91 17.56 15.91
C GLU A 51 0.95 16.76 17.20
N THR A 52 0.81 15.43 17.10
CA THR A 52 0.96 14.49 18.21
C THR A 52 2.36 14.59 18.84
N ASN A 53 3.40 14.74 18.03
CA ASN A 53 4.76 14.91 18.55
C ASN A 53 4.95 16.27 19.27
N ARG A 54 4.19 17.31 18.92
CA ARG A 54 4.29 18.63 19.55
C ARG A 54 3.55 18.71 20.88
N HIS A 55 2.39 18.06 20.99
CA HIS A 55 1.49 18.21 22.13
C HIS A 55 1.34 16.95 22.98
N GLY A 56 1.86 15.82 22.50
CA GLY A 56 1.45 14.50 22.99
C GLY A 56 0.04 14.16 22.48
N ALA A 57 -0.29 12.87 22.45
CA ALA A 57 -1.64 12.41 22.16
C ALA A 57 -2.16 11.49 23.26
N VAL A 58 -3.39 11.76 23.69
CA VAL A 58 -4.14 10.83 24.52
C VAL A 58 -4.43 9.54 23.74
N THR A 59 -4.49 8.42 24.45
CA THR A 59 -4.80 7.13 23.84
C THR A 59 -6.20 7.19 23.20
N PRO A 60 -6.33 6.83 21.91
CA PRO A 60 -7.63 6.70 21.28
C PRO A 60 -8.53 5.67 21.99
N ASN A 61 -9.81 5.98 22.14
CA ASN A 61 -10.77 5.12 22.82
C ASN A 61 -10.84 3.70 22.22
N TRP A 62 -10.69 3.56 20.89
CA TRP A 62 -10.71 2.25 20.24
C TRP A 62 -9.51 1.37 20.64
N ILE A 63 -8.38 1.96 21.04
CA ILE A 63 -7.22 1.22 21.56
C ILE A 63 -7.49 0.81 23.01
N ALA A 64 -7.91 1.78 23.84
CA ALA A 64 -8.15 1.56 25.27
C ALA A 64 -9.28 0.55 25.54
N THR A 65 -10.25 0.43 24.63
CA THR A 65 -11.40 -0.48 24.78
C THR A 65 -11.15 -1.88 24.21
N LEU A 66 -9.96 -2.19 23.71
CA LEU A 66 -9.66 -3.53 23.22
C LEU A 66 -9.72 -4.56 24.36
N PRO A 67 -10.44 -5.68 24.17
CA PRO A 67 -10.49 -6.72 25.19
C PRO A 67 -9.09 -7.33 25.38
N VAL A 68 -8.78 -7.73 26.62
CA VAL A 68 -7.52 -8.37 27.02
C VAL A 68 -6.28 -7.47 27.03
N VAL A 69 -6.10 -6.61 26.02
CA VAL A 69 -4.86 -5.83 25.82
C VAL A 69 -5.05 -4.31 25.90
N GLY A 70 -6.29 -3.82 26.02
CA GLY A 70 -6.60 -2.38 25.96
C GLY A 70 -5.88 -1.56 27.03
N ASP A 71 -5.89 -2.01 28.28
CA ASP A 71 -5.20 -1.31 29.39
C ASP A 71 -3.68 -1.27 29.18
N TRP A 72 -3.09 -2.41 28.77
CA TRP A 72 -1.67 -2.49 28.47
C TRP A 72 -1.28 -1.57 27.30
N LEU A 73 -2.05 -1.57 26.22
CA LEU A 73 -1.84 -0.68 25.08
C LEU A 73 -2.00 0.79 25.47
N ASN A 74 -2.95 1.10 26.34
CA ASN A 74 -3.17 2.44 26.86
C ASN A 74 -1.98 2.94 27.70
N GLU A 75 -1.42 2.08 28.55
CA GLU A 75 -0.19 2.40 29.29
C GLU A 75 1.00 2.60 28.34
N GLN A 76 1.20 1.71 27.37
CA GLN A 76 2.28 1.84 26.39
C GLN A 76 2.14 3.10 25.54
N TRP A 77 0.91 3.43 25.14
CA TRP A 77 0.63 4.65 24.39
C TRP A 77 0.94 5.88 25.23
N THR A 78 0.38 5.98 26.44
CA THR A 78 0.63 7.11 27.33
C THR A 78 2.11 7.29 27.65
N ARG A 79 2.84 6.18 27.84
CA ARG A 79 4.27 6.20 28.12
C ARG A 79 5.11 6.73 26.95
N ASN A 80 4.79 6.36 25.71
CA ASN A 80 5.65 6.66 24.55
C ASN A 80 5.11 7.80 23.67
N LEU A 81 3.83 8.13 23.78
CA LEU A 81 3.12 9.10 22.93
C LEU A 81 2.37 10.17 23.73
N GLY A 82 2.28 10.02 25.05
CA GLY A 82 1.57 10.95 25.94
C GLY A 82 2.34 12.24 26.27
N HIS A 83 3.58 12.39 25.79
CA HIS A 83 4.39 13.59 26.01
C HIS A 83 4.93 14.16 24.69
N PRO A 84 5.25 15.47 24.64
CA PRO A 84 5.96 16.07 23.52
C PRO A 84 7.26 15.31 23.21
N GLY A 85 7.56 15.09 21.93
CA GLY A 85 8.75 14.38 21.47
C GLY A 85 8.64 12.85 21.39
N GLY A 86 7.56 12.25 21.90
CA GLY A 86 7.42 10.79 22.00
C GLY A 86 7.43 10.03 20.65
N ILE A 87 6.83 10.59 19.59
CA ILE A 87 6.90 10.03 18.23
C ILE A 87 8.36 10.00 17.74
N GLY A 88 9.13 11.06 18.02
CA GLY A 88 10.54 11.14 17.66
C GLY A 88 11.39 10.06 18.32
N GLU A 89 11.16 9.82 19.61
CA GLU A 89 11.84 8.76 20.37
C GLU A 89 11.50 7.36 19.85
N LEU A 90 10.22 7.09 19.57
CA LEU A 90 9.77 5.83 18.97
C LEU A 90 10.38 5.60 17.58
N ILE A 91 10.41 6.63 16.73
CA ILE A 91 11.04 6.54 15.42
C ILE A 91 12.52 6.25 15.59
N GLN A 92 13.22 6.86 16.54
CA GLN A 92 14.65 6.56 16.78
C GLN A 92 14.88 5.13 17.27
N LEU A 93 14.03 4.63 18.17
CA LEU A 93 14.09 3.25 18.67
C LEU A 93 13.88 2.23 17.52
N ILE A 94 12.91 2.47 16.65
CA ILE A 94 12.60 1.58 15.52
C ILE A 94 13.61 1.75 14.37
N SER A 95 14.05 3.00 14.13
CA SER A 95 14.98 3.36 13.07
C SER A 95 16.40 2.91 13.35
N GLY A 96 16.87 3.05 14.60
CA GLY A 96 18.21 2.69 15.01
C GLY A 96 18.52 1.19 14.87
N ALA A 97 17.49 0.35 14.80
CA ALA A 97 17.65 -1.10 14.68
C ALA A 97 17.41 -1.65 13.26
N ASN A 98 16.56 -1.06 12.41
CA ASN A 98 15.97 -1.83 11.29
C ASN A 98 15.45 -1.07 10.05
N ILE A 99 15.71 0.22 9.81
CA ILE A 99 15.19 0.91 8.58
C ILE A 99 15.47 0.10 7.31
N GLY A 100 16.68 -0.45 7.21
CA GLY A 100 17.10 -1.22 6.04
C GLY A 100 16.35 -2.54 5.84
N SER A 101 15.82 -3.17 6.89
CA SER A 101 15.06 -4.42 6.79
C SER A 101 13.57 -4.16 6.51
N ILE A 102 13.00 -3.09 7.09
CA ILE A 102 11.62 -2.65 6.81
C ILE A 102 11.48 -2.23 5.34
N TYR A 103 12.40 -1.40 4.85
CA TYR A 103 12.39 -0.98 3.44
C TYR A 103 12.47 -2.17 2.49
N ARG A 104 13.32 -3.17 2.80
CA ARG A 104 13.42 -4.41 2.02
C ARG A 104 12.16 -5.26 2.12
N GLY A 105 11.53 -5.35 3.29
CA GLY A 105 10.28 -6.08 3.49
C GLY A 105 9.13 -5.49 2.66
N VAL A 106 9.00 -4.16 2.66
CA VAL A 106 8.01 -3.45 1.85
C VAL A 106 8.27 -3.65 0.36
N LEU A 107 9.52 -3.51 -0.09
CA LEU A 107 9.88 -3.75 -1.49
C LEU A 107 9.65 -5.20 -1.93
N ALA A 108 9.99 -6.16 -1.08
CA ALA A 108 9.79 -7.59 -1.37
C ALA A 108 8.31 -7.96 -1.45
N ALA A 109 7.50 -7.49 -0.49
CA ALA A 109 6.06 -7.70 -0.47
C ALA A 109 5.39 -7.02 -1.68
N GLY A 110 5.77 -5.79 -2.01
CA GLY A 110 5.29 -5.06 -3.17
C GLY A 110 5.61 -5.76 -4.50
N GLY A 111 6.85 -6.23 -4.66
CA GLY A 111 7.26 -7.01 -5.83
C GLY A 111 6.49 -8.34 -5.97
N SER A 112 6.26 -9.04 -4.86
CA SER A 112 5.48 -10.28 -4.85
C SER A 112 4.01 -10.04 -5.20
N ALA A 113 3.37 -9.02 -4.60
CA ALA A 113 1.99 -8.65 -4.90
C ALA A 113 1.83 -8.23 -6.37
N PHE A 114 2.79 -7.46 -6.91
CA PHE A 114 2.80 -7.09 -8.32
C PHE A 114 2.91 -8.32 -9.23
N GLY A 115 3.77 -9.28 -8.88
CA GLY A 115 3.89 -10.55 -9.59
C GLY A 115 2.59 -11.36 -9.60
N LEU A 116 1.89 -11.45 -8.46
CA LEU A 116 0.57 -12.12 -8.37
C LEU A 116 -0.48 -11.42 -9.24
N LEU A 117 -0.50 -10.09 -9.22
CA LEU A 117 -1.43 -9.29 -10.01
C LEU A 117 -1.17 -9.49 -11.52
N LEU A 118 0.10 -9.49 -11.93
CA LEU A 118 0.50 -9.76 -13.31
C LEU A 118 0.15 -11.19 -13.73
N ALA A 119 0.34 -12.17 -12.84
CA ALA A 119 -0.02 -13.57 -13.07
C ALA A 119 -1.54 -13.75 -13.23
N LEU A 120 -2.35 -13.09 -12.40
CA LEU A 120 -3.81 -13.07 -12.54
C LEU A 120 -4.23 -12.41 -13.87
N LEU A 121 -3.56 -11.32 -14.26
CA LEU A 121 -3.81 -10.64 -15.53
C LEU A 121 -3.48 -11.56 -16.71
N PHE A 122 -2.33 -12.22 -16.68
CA PHE A 122 -1.97 -13.22 -17.70
C PHE A 122 -2.94 -14.39 -17.72
N MET A 123 -3.39 -14.88 -16.56
CA MET A 123 -4.39 -15.95 -16.47
C MET A 123 -5.72 -15.50 -17.08
N MET A 124 -6.15 -14.27 -16.81
CA MET A 124 -7.37 -13.70 -17.40
C MET A 124 -7.22 -13.60 -18.92
N ILE A 125 -6.12 -13.03 -19.43
CA ILE A 125 -5.83 -13.01 -20.86
C ILE A 125 -5.80 -14.44 -21.41
N ALA A 126 -5.09 -15.38 -20.78
CA ALA A 126 -5.04 -16.75 -21.27
C ALA A 126 -6.43 -17.41 -21.30
N LEU A 127 -7.29 -17.18 -20.31
CA LEU A 127 -8.63 -17.75 -20.25
C LEU A 127 -9.59 -17.15 -21.28
N PHE A 128 -9.50 -15.85 -21.53
CA PHE A 128 -10.28 -15.20 -22.59
C PHE A 128 -9.69 -15.43 -23.99
N PHE A 129 -8.40 -15.79 -24.10
CA PHE A 129 -7.68 -15.94 -25.37
C PHE A 129 -7.35 -17.39 -25.79
N ALA A 130 -7.53 -18.36 -24.89
CA ALA A 130 -7.53 -19.80 -25.18
C ALA A 130 -8.72 -20.15 -26.09
#